data_AF-A0A6I1K7A3-F1
#
_entry.id   AF-A0A6I1K7A3-F1
#
_cell.length_a   1.000
_cell.length_b   1.000
_cell.length_c   1.000
_cell.angle_alpha   90.00
_cell.angle_beta   90.00
_cell.angle_gamma   90.00
#
_symmetry.space_group_name_H-M   'P 1'
#
loop_
_entity.id
_entity.type
_entity.pdbx_description
1 polymer ?
#
loop_
_entity_poly.entity_id
_entity_poly.type
_entity_poly.pdbx_seq_one_letter_code
_entity_poly.pdbx_strand_id
1 'polypeptide(L)'
;MEAATKHRVILHLDMDAFYASVEQRDHPELRGMPVIVGSPPTQRGVVAAASYEARRFGVRSAMPSVTAGRLCPAGVFVRPRMEAYQAESRAIMAVVRALAGERIQQVSVDEAYVDVTESRPFGTADEALEAALPLTRSLKLTIRERRGLSASIGVASNKLLAKLASDFEKPDGLTLIR
;
A
#
# COMPACT_ATOMS: atom_id res chain seq x y z
N MET A 1 -23.89 34.80 -6.09
CA MET A 1 -23.77 33.44 -5.53
C MET A 1 -22.29 33.18 -5.33
N GLU A 2 -21.85 33.21 -4.09
CA GLU A 2 -20.48 32.84 -3.72
C GLU A 2 -20.29 31.37 -4.10
N ALA A 3 -19.32 31.07 -4.96
CA ALA A 3 -19.05 29.70 -5.37
C ALA A 3 -18.64 28.92 -4.12
N ALA A 4 -19.46 27.95 -3.71
CA ALA A 4 -19.13 27.08 -2.60
C ALA A 4 -17.73 26.48 -2.83
N THR A 5 -16.79 26.79 -1.95
CA THR A 5 -15.40 26.37 -2.06
C THR A 5 -15.33 24.84 -1.99
N LYS A 6 -14.94 24.21 -3.11
CA LYS A 6 -14.79 22.75 -3.18
C LYS A 6 -13.44 22.35 -2.57
N HIS A 7 -13.46 21.76 -1.38
CA HIS A 7 -12.26 21.32 -0.67
C HIS A 7 -11.78 19.97 -1.20
N ARG A 8 -10.58 19.92 -1.77
CA ARG A 8 -10.01 18.70 -2.38
C ARG A 8 -9.66 17.67 -1.31
N VAL A 9 -10.00 16.41 -1.58
CA VAL A 9 -9.67 15.27 -0.71
C VAL A 9 -9.00 14.18 -1.54
N ILE A 10 -7.74 13.89 -1.21
CA ILE A 10 -6.91 12.91 -1.89
C ILE A 10 -6.58 11.79 -0.92
N LEU A 11 -6.81 10.55 -1.35
CA LEU A 11 -6.28 9.35 -0.73
C LEU A 11 -4.99 8.94 -1.46
N HIS A 12 -3.98 8.52 -0.72
CA HIS A 12 -2.87 7.73 -1.25
C HIS A 12 -2.94 6.34 -0.63
N LEU A 13 -3.21 5.33 -1.45
CA LEU A 13 -3.26 3.93 -1.05
C LEU A 13 -1.95 3.26 -1.45
N ASP A 14 -1.35 2.54 -0.51
CA ASP A 14 -0.08 1.82 -0.68
C ASP A 14 -0.17 0.44 -0.01
N MET A 15 -0.07 -0.63 -0.80
CA MET A 15 -0.15 -2.00 -0.30
C MET A 15 1.06 -2.37 0.57
N ASP A 16 0.79 -2.96 1.74
CA ASP A 16 1.85 -3.23 2.71
C ASP A 16 2.73 -4.41 2.28
N ALA A 17 4.04 -4.18 2.18
CA ALA A 17 5.04 -5.18 1.80
C ALA A 17 4.60 -6.06 0.59
N PHE A 18 3.99 -5.42 -0.42
CA PHE A 18 3.08 -6.05 -1.38
C PHE A 18 3.52 -7.43 -1.88
N TYR A 19 4.68 -7.55 -2.53
CA TYR A 19 5.10 -8.84 -3.10
C TYR A 19 5.29 -9.91 -2.02
N ALA A 20 5.93 -9.56 -0.90
CA ALA A 20 6.16 -10.51 0.19
C ALA A 20 4.82 -10.96 0.82
N SER A 21 3.87 -10.04 0.97
CA SER A 21 2.53 -10.36 1.48
C SER A 21 1.71 -11.21 0.52
N VAL A 22 1.84 -11.03 -0.80
CA VAL A 22 1.25 -11.94 -1.80
C VAL A 22 1.85 -13.34 -1.66
N GLU A 23 3.17 -13.47 -1.52
CA GLU A 23 3.81 -14.77 -1.32
C GLU A 23 3.35 -15.43 -0.02
N GLN A 24 3.32 -14.71 1.11
CA GLN A 24 2.83 -15.25 2.39
C GLN A 24 1.35 -15.63 2.38
N ARG A 25 0.53 -14.93 1.58
CA ARG A 25 -0.89 -15.28 1.42
C ARG A 25 -1.03 -16.60 0.68
N ASP A 26 -0.36 -16.72 -0.47
CA ASP A 26 -0.48 -17.85 -1.40
C ASP A 26 0.28 -19.10 -0.91
N HIS A 27 1.31 -18.91 -0.09
CA HIS A 27 2.15 -19.95 0.51
C HIS A 27 2.07 -19.87 2.05
N PRO A 28 1.08 -20.55 2.68
CA PRO A 28 0.84 -20.45 4.12
C PRO A 28 2.05 -20.80 5.00
N GLU A 29 2.95 -21.65 4.52
CA GLU A 29 4.20 -22.01 5.17
C GLU A 29 5.16 -20.81 5.36
N LEU A 30 5.02 -19.75 4.57
CA LEU A 30 5.84 -18.54 4.65
C LEU A 30 5.32 -17.50 5.65
N ARG A 31 4.13 -17.70 6.21
CA ARG A 31 3.50 -16.74 7.13
C ARG A 31 4.31 -16.62 8.42
N GLY A 32 4.60 -15.37 8.82
CA GLY A 32 5.44 -15.10 9.99
C GLY A 32 6.94 -15.33 9.76
N MET A 33 7.35 -15.77 8.57
CA MET A 33 8.77 -15.92 8.22
C MET A 33 9.34 -14.62 7.64
N PRO A 34 10.66 -14.37 7.78
CA PRO A 34 11.34 -13.25 7.12
C PRO A 34 11.49 -13.50 5.61
N VAL A 35 10.42 -13.27 4.86
CA VAL A 35 10.38 -13.47 3.41
C VAL A 35 11.05 -12.32 2.67
N ILE A 36 11.92 -12.65 1.71
CA ILE A 36 12.66 -11.72 0.87
C ILE A 36 12.40 -12.10 -0.59
N VAL A 37 11.67 -11.25 -1.31
CA VAL A 37 11.40 -11.43 -2.73
C VAL A 37 12.60 -10.91 -3.53
N GLY A 38 13.29 -11.79 -4.26
CA GLY A 38 14.50 -11.43 -5.01
C GLY A 38 15.37 -12.65 -5.33
N SER A 39 16.54 -12.41 -5.92
CA SER A 39 17.53 -13.47 -6.14
C SER A 39 18.15 -13.92 -4.81
N PRO A 40 18.51 -15.20 -4.64
CA PRO A 40 19.19 -15.67 -3.43
C PRO A 40 20.58 -15.01 -3.28
N PRO A 41 21.16 -14.97 -2.06
CA PRO A 41 22.47 -14.37 -1.80
C PRO A 41 23.63 -14.99 -2.60
N THR A 42 23.46 -16.22 -3.10
CA THR A 42 24.45 -16.93 -3.94
C THR A 42 24.47 -16.46 -5.39
N GLN A 43 23.54 -15.60 -5.79
CA GLN A 43 23.44 -15.05 -7.15
C GLN A 43 23.46 -13.52 -7.10
N ARG A 44 23.92 -12.89 -8.19
CA ARG A 44 23.86 -11.44 -8.30
C ARG A 44 22.40 -11.00 -8.41
N GLY A 45 21.98 -10.09 -7.54
CA GLY A 45 20.62 -9.55 -7.54
C GLY A 45 20.37 -8.59 -6.38
N VAL A 46 19.15 -8.11 -6.32
CA VAL A 46 18.66 -7.20 -5.29
C VAL A 46 17.33 -7.69 -4.73
N VAL A 47 17.00 -7.20 -3.53
CA VAL A 47 15.70 -7.38 -2.91
C VAL A 47 14.67 -6.54 -3.66
N ALA A 48 13.65 -7.17 -4.24
CA ALA A 48 12.49 -6.50 -4.82
C ALA A 48 11.55 -6.02 -3.71
N ALA A 49 11.24 -6.90 -2.76
CA ALA A 49 10.44 -6.59 -1.58
C ALA A 49 10.87 -7.46 -0.39
N ALA A 50 10.58 -7.00 0.81
CA ALA A 50 10.82 -7.74 2.04
C ALA A 50 9.60 -7.65 2.96
N SER A 51 9.26 -8.76 3.60
CA SER A 51 8.20 -8.82 4.61
C SER A 51 8.56 -7.98 5.83
N TYR A 52 7.59 -7.67 6.68
CA TYR A 52 7.87 -6.92 7.91
C TYR A 52 8.80 -7.69 8.86
N GLU A 53 8.72 -9.02 8.88
CA GLU A 53 9.63 -9.87 9.65
C GLU A 53 11.08 -9.74 9.15
N ALA A 54 11.31 -9.69 7.84
CA ALA A 54 12.63 -9.43 7.27
C ALA A 54 13.11 -7.98 7.51
N ARG A 55 12.20 -7.00 7.42
CA ARG A 55 12.51 -5.57 7.66
C ARG A 55 13.01 -5.31 9.08
N ARG A 56 12.61 -6.11 10.08
CA ARG A 56 13.14 -6.04 11.46
C ARG A 56 14.65 -6.27 11.54
N PHE A 57 15.21 -7.03 10.58
CA PHE A 57 16.65 -7.24 10.45
C PHE A 57 17.35 -6.17 9.60
N GLY A 58 16.63 -5.12 9.19
CA GLY A 58 17.15 -4.05 8.36
C GLY A 58 17.13 -4.33 6.86
N VAL A 59 16.54 -5.45 6.41
CA VAL A 59 16.38 -5.76 4.98
C VAL A 59 15.41 -4.76 4.35
N ARG A 60 15.78 -4.19 3.19
CA ARG A 60 14.99 -3.19 2.47
C ARG A 60 14.99 -3.49 0.97
N SER A 61 13.99 -2.97 0.25
CA SER A 61 13.99 -3.01 -1.21
C SER A 61 15.22 -2.32 -1.80
N ALA A 62 15.62 -2.75 -3.00
CA ALA A 62 16.85 -2.36 -3.71
C ALA A 62 18.18 -2.72 -3.00
N MET A 63 18.15 -3.34 -1.82
CA MET A 63 19.34 -3.85 -1.16
C MET A 63 19.97 -5.01 -1.94
N PRO A 64 21.31 -5.11 -2.06
CA PRO A 64 21.95 -6.29 -2.64
C PRO A 64 21.57 -7.58 -1.88
N SER A 65 21.23 -8.66 -2.60
CA SER A 65 20.81 -9.92 -1.97
C SER A 65 21.87 -10.52 -1.04
N VAL A 66 23.15 -10.34 -1.38
CA VAL A 66 24.28 -10.75 -0.53
C VAL A 66 24.23 -10.05 0.82
N THR A 67 23.96 -8.74 0.83
CA THR A 67 23.83 -7.95 2.06
C THR A 67 22.59 -8.34 2.85
N ALA A 68 21.46 -8.52 2.18
CA ALA A 68 20.22 -8.96 2.82
C ALA A 68 20.38 -10.33 3.50
N GLY A 69 21.07 -11.28 2.87
CA GLY A 69 21.35 -12.60 3.46
C GLY A 69 22.30 -12.53 4.66
N ARG A 70 23.22 -11.57 4.70
CA ARG A 70 24.06 -11.32 5.89
C ARG A 70 23.27 -10.70 7.04
N LEU A 71 22.37 -9.77 6.75
CA LEU A 71 21.53 -9.11 7.76
C LEU A 71 20.47 -10.06 8.33
N CYS A 72 19.90 -10.91 7.49
CA CYS A 72 18.89 -11.88 7.87
C CYS A 72 19.30 -13.30 7.43
N PRO A 73 20.15 -14.01 8.21
CA PRO A 73 20.59 -15.36 7.87
C PRO A 73 19.45 -16.39 7.79
N ALA A 74 18.35 -16.15 8.53
CA ALA A 74 17.13 -16.96 8.48
C ALA A 74 16.15 -16.53 7.35
N GLY A 75 16.54 -15.54 6.52
CA GLY A 75 15.71 -14.98 5.46
C GLY A 75 15.36 -16.01 4.40
N VAL A 76 14.06 -16.14 4.09
CA VAL A 76 13.58 -17.03 3.03
C VAL A 76 13.51 -16.27 1.72
N PHE A 77 14.41 -16.58 0.79
CA PHE A 77 14.44 -15.95 -0.53
C PHE A 77 13.47 -16.64 -1.48
N VAL A 78 12.55 -15.87 -2.04
CA VAL A 78 11.54 -16.32 -3.02
C VAL A 78 11.73 -15.58 -4.35
N ARG A 79 11.64 -16.32 -5.46
CA ARG A 79 11.76 -15.72 -6.79
C ARG A 79 10.51 -14.89 -7.11
N PRO A 80 10.65 -13.67 -7.66
CA PRO A 80 9.50 -12.84 -8.01
C PRO A 80 8.54 -13.52 -9.00
N ARG A 81 7.24 -13.54 -8.68
CA ARG A 81 6.13 -13.97 -9.55
C ARG A 81 5.40 -12.75 -10.16
N MET A 82 6.08 -12.02 -11.05
CA MET A 82 5.60 -10.72 -11.56
C MET A 82 4.18 -10.74 -12.14
N GLU A 83 3.81 -11.81 -12.86
CA GLU A 83 2.46 -11.97 -13.41
C GLU A 83 1.40 -12.05 -12.32
N ALA A 84 1.68 -12.76 -11.22
CA ALA A 84 0.78 -12.86 -10.08
C ALA A 84 0.61 -11.51 -9.38
N TYR A 85 1.69 -10.75 -9.21
CA TYR A 85 1.63 -9.41 -8.60
C TYR A 85 0.83 -8.42 -9.45
N GLN A 86 0.98 -8.46 -10.77
CA GLN A 86 0.19 -7.64 -11.69
C GLN A 86 -1.28 -8.05 -11.71
N ALA A 87 -1.58 -9.34 -11.67
CA ALA A 87 -2.96 -9.83 -11.58
C ALA A 87 -3.62 -9.39 -10.27
N GLU A 88 -2.90 -9.48 -9.15
CA GLU A 88 -3.38 -9.04 -7.85
C GLU A 88 -3.59 -7.52 -7.80
N SER A 89 -2.65 -6.74 -8.37
CA SER A 89 -2.79 -5.29 -8.54
C SER A 89 -4.08 -4.92 -9.27
N ARG A 90 -4.37 -5.58 -10.40
CA ARG A 90 -5.62 -5.36 -11.15
C ARG A 90 -6.86 -5.64 -10.30
N ALA A 91 -6.84 -6.71 -9.51
CA ALA A 91 -7.95 -7.07 -8.64
C ALA A 91 -8.16 -6.05 -7.50
N ILE A 92 -7.08 -5.56 -6.88
CA ILE A 92 -7.13 -4.51 -5.86
C ILE A 92 -7.67 -3.21 -6.48
N MET A 93 -7.16 -2.79 -7.64
CA MET A 93 -7.62 -1.56 -8.30
C MET A 93 -9.09 -1.66 -8.74
N ALA A 94 -9.60 -2.86 -9.04
CA ALA A 94 -11.03 -3.08 -9.27
C ALA A 94 -11.87 -2.86 -7.99
N VAL A 95 -11.38 -3.30 -6.83
CA VAL A 95 -12.01 -2.99 -5.52
C VAL A 95 -12.02 -1.48 -5.27
N VAL A 96 -10.91 -0.80 -5.51
CA VAL A 96 -10.80 0.66 -5.32
C VAL A 96 -11.79 1.40 -6.23
N ARG A 97 -11.86 1.05 -7.52
CA ARG A 97 -12.83 1.63 -8.46
C ARG A 97 -14.28 1.42 -8.01
N ALA A 98 -14.61 0.21 -7.59
CA ALA A 98 -15.96 -0.13 -7.18
C ALA A 98 -16.43 0.67 -5.94
N LEU A 99 -15.53 1.05 -5.04
CA LEU A 99 -15.86 1.76 -3.81
C LEU A 99 -15.68 3.28 -3.90
N ALA A 100 -14.63 3.75 -4.57
CA ALA A 100 -14.23 5.16 -4.57
C ALA A 100 -14.40 5.87 -5.93
N GLY A 101 -14.83 5.14 -6.96
CA GLY A 101 -15.07 5.66 -8.31
C GLY A 101 -13.83 5.70 -9.21
N GLU A 102 -13.94 6.40 -10.33
CA GLU A 102 -12.97 6.32 -11.45
C GLU A 102 -11.85 7.35 -11.41
N ARG A 103 -11.85 8.29 -10.44
CA ARG A 103 -10.79 9.30 -10.31
C ARG A 103 -9.54 8.74 -9.63
N ILE A 104 -8.96 7.72 -10.26
CA ILE A 104 -7.81 6.97 -9.76
C ILE A 104 -6.62 7.20 -10.69
N GLN A 105 -5.47 7.52 -10.09
CA GLN A 105 -4.19 7.50 -10.77
C GLN A 105 -3.32 6.42 -10.13
N GLN A 106 -3.18 5.30 -10.82
CA GLN A 106 -2.25 4.23 -10.43
C GLN A 106 -0.81 4.66 -10.72
N VAL A 107 0.07 4.57 -9.71
CA VAL A 107 1.48 5.00 -9.78
C VAL A 107 2.40 3.80 -9.99
N SER A 108 2.09 2.69 -9.33
CA SER A 108 2.82 1.43 -9.41
C SER A 108 1.84 0.24 -9.32
N VAL A 109 2.36 -0.97 -9.19
CA VAL A 109 1.55 -2.17 -8.96
C VAL A 109 0.84 -2.17 -7.58
N ASP A 110 1.36 -1.43 -6.60
CA ASP A 110 0.87 -1.37 -5.22
C ASP A 110 0.40 0.02 -4.77
N GLU A 111 0.67 1.08 -5.54
CA GLU A 111 0.35 2.46 -5.15
C GLU A 111 -0.64 3.12 -6.11
N ALA A 112 -1.60 3.85 -5.54
CA ALA A 112 -2.52 4.70 -6.29
C ALA A 112 -2.96 5.94 -5.50
N TYR A 113 -3.14 7.04 -6.22
CA TYR A 113 -3.89 8.20 -5.73
C TYR A 113 -5.37 8.08 -6.11
N VAL A 114 -6.26 8.43 -5.19
CA VAL A 114 -7.71 8.45 -5.42
C VAL A 114 -8.25 9.81 -5.02
N ASP A 115 -8.87 10.53 -5.95
CA ASP A 115 -9.57 11.77 -5.66
C ASP A 115 -11.01 11.45 -5.25
N VAL A 116 -11.31 11.64 -3.96
CA VAL A 116 -12.63 11.40 -3.36
C VAL A 116 -13.34 12.71 -3.01
N THR A 117 -12.90 13.83 -3.61
CA THR A 117 -13.51 15.14 -3.41
C THR A 117 -15.00 15.10 -3.75
N GLU A 118 -15.86 15.33 -2.76
CA GLU A 118 -17.31 15.33 -2.96
C GLU A 118 -17.80 16.65 -3.57
N SER A 119 -18.96 16.60 -4.24
CA SER A 119 -19.58 17.81 -4.82
C SER A 119 -20.41 18.59 -3.80
N ARG A 120 -20.79 17.99 -2.67
CA ARG A 120 -21.49 18.72 -1.61
C ARG A 120 -20.54 19.72 -0.94
N PRO A 121 -21.05 20.88 -0.50
CA PRO A 121 -20.25 21.84 0.25
C PRO A 121 -19.93 21.30 1.65
N PHE A 122 -18.77 21.69 2.16
CA PHE A 122 -18.35 21.54 3.55
C PHE A 122 -18.10 22.92 4.14
N GLY A 123 -18.23 23.07 5.46
CA GLY A 123 -17.94 24.33 6.14
C GLY A 123 -16.45 24.62 6.20
N THR A 124 -15.62 23.56 6.29
CA THR A 124 -14.15 23.67 6.33
C THR A 124 -13.46 22.60 5.48
N ALA A 125 -12.16 22.78 5.23
CA ALA A 125 -11.33 21.75 4.59
C ALA A 125 -11.20 20.49 5.45
N ASP A 126 -11.02 20.66 6.76
CA ASP A 126 -10.89 19.58 7.73
C ASP A 126 -12.13 18.69 7.75
N GLU A 127 -13.33 19.29 7.72
CA GLU A 127 -14.60 18.55 7.61
C GLU A 127 -14.66 17.69 6.34
N ALA A 128 -14.18 18.21 5.21
CA ALA A 128 -14.14 17.46 3.96
C ALA A 128 -13.17 16.26 4.05
N LEU A 129 -12.00 16.46 4.67
CA LEU A 129 -11.02 15.39 4.88
C LEU A 129 -11.55 14.30 5.81
N GLU A 130 -12.18 14.68 6.92
CA GLU A 130 -12.76 13.75 7.90
C GLU A 130 -13.91 12.93 7.30
N ALA A 131 -14.71 13.53 6.42
CA ALA A 131 -15.80 12.85 5.74
C ALA A 131 -15.33 11.69 4.84
N ALA A 132 -14.06 11.65 4.43
CA ALA A 132 -13.50 10.53 3.66
C ALA A 132 -13.05 9.34 4.53
N LEU A 133 -13.00 9.47 5.86
CA LEU A 133 -12.55 8.40 6.75
C LEU A 133 -13.41 7.12 6.66
N PRO A 134 -14.76 7.18 6.61
CA PRO A 134 -15.58 5.98 6.45
C PRO A 134 -15.25 5.22 5.16
N LEU A 135 -15.19 5.90 4.02
CA LEU A 135 -14.80 5.30 2.73
C LEU A 135 -13.40 4.68 2.81
N THR A 136 -12.45 5.40 3.42
CA THR A 136 -11.06 4.94 3.58
C THR A 136 -10.98 3.66 4.42
N ARG A 137 -11.74 3.57 5.52
CA ARG A 137 -11.85 2.36 6.34
C ARG A 137 -12.50 1.21 5.57
N SER A 138 -13.56 1.48 4.80
CA SER A 138 -14.22 0.49 3.95
C SER A 138 -13.29 -0.07 2.87
N LEU A 139 -12.46 0.77 2.25
CA LEU A 139 -11.42 0.33 1.31
C LEU A 139 -10.46 -0.67 1.96
N LYS A 140 -9.87 -0.30 3.10
CA LYS A 140 -8.93 -1.17 3.85
C LYS A 140 -9.58 -2.50 4.22
N LEU A 141 -10.78 -2.45 4.80
CA LEU A 141 -11.53 -3.63 5.22
C LEU A 141 -11.83 -4.55 4.03
N THR A 142 -12.34 -3.98 2.93
CA THR A 142 -12.74 -4.75 1.74
C THR A 142 -11.53 -5.39 1.06
N ILE A 143 -10.41 -4.68 0.98
CA ILE A 143 -9.15 -5.25 0.46
C ILE A 143 -8.69 -6.41 1.35
N ARG A 144 -8.73 -6.24 2.67
CA ARG A 144 -8.37 -7.30 3.61
C ARG A 144 -9.27 -8.52 3.49
N GLU A 145 -10.58 -8.35 3.45
CA GLU A 145 -11.55 -9.45 3.37
C GLU A 145 -11.51 -10.18 2.02
N ARG A 146 -11.48 -9.42 0.90
CA ARG A 146 -11.58 -10.03 -0.43
C ARG A 146 -10.25 -10.55 -0.96
N ARG A 147 -9.15 -9.91 -0.56
CA ARG A 147 -7.82 -10.17 -1.14
C ARG A 147 -6.84 -10.76 -0.13
N GLY A 148 -7.15 -10.75 1.17
CA GLY A 148 -6.27 -11.26 2.22
C GLY A 148 -4.99 -10.44 2.39
N LEU A 149 -5.00 -9.15 2.01
CA LEU A 149 -3.85 -8.25 2.04
C LEU A 149 -4.22 -6.96 2.77
N SER A 150 -3.24 -6.30 3.40
CA SER A 150 -3.44 -4.99 4.02
C SER A 150 -2.90 -3.86 3.15
N ALA A 151 -3.48 -2.67 3.31
CA ALA A 151 -3.01 -1.46 2.66
C ALA A 151 -2.95 -0.34 3.69
N SER A 152 -1.91 0.49 3.63
CA SER A 152 -1.85 1.72 4.40
C SER A 152 -2.34 2.88 3.55
N ILE A 153 -3.22 3.73 4.10
CA ILE A 153 -3.86 4.81 3.35
C ILE A 153 -3.66 6.16 4.06
N GLY A 154 -3.17 7.14 3.31
CA GLY A 154 -3.05 8.52 3.76
C GLY A 154 -4.17 9.39 3.18
N VAL A 155 -4.75 10.27 3.99
CA VAL A 155 -5.81 11.22 3.61
C VAL A 155 -5.29 12.65 3.77
N ALA A 156 -5.32 13.46 2.70
CA ALA A 156 -4.91 14.86 2.77
C ALA A 156 -5.51 15.72 1.64
N SER A 157 -5.28 17.03 1.72
CA SER A 157 -5.76 18.01 0.73
C SER A 157 -5.02 17.95 -0.62
N ASN A 158 -3.89 17.25 -0.69
CA ASN A 158 -3.08 17.10 -1.90
C ASN A 158 -2.29 15.79 -1.91
N LYS A 159 -1.74 15.45 -3.08
CA LYS A 159 -1.00 14.18 -3.31
C LYS A 159 0.24 14.04 -2.45
N LEU A 160 1.03 15.11 -2.27
CA LEU A 160 2.28 15.05 -1.49
C LEU A 160 1.99 14.68 -0.03
N LEU A 161 1.06 15.40 0.60
CA LEU A 161 0.69 15.13 1.99
C LEU A 161 0.02 13.76 2.13
N ALA A 162 -0.82 13.35 1.19
CA ALA A 162 -1.46 12.04 1.23
C ALA A 162 -0.42 10.91 1.18
N LYS A 163 0.62 11.04 0.33
CA LYS A 163 1.71 10.06 0.28
C LYS A 163 2.53 10.03 1.57
N LEU A 164 2.87 11.19 2.14
CA LEU A 164 3.57 11.23 3.44
C LEU A 164 2.73 10.60 4.56
N ALA A 165 1.42 10.84 4.55
CA ALA A 165 0.49 10.27 5.52
C ALA A 165 0.44 8.73 5.43
N SER A 166 0.38 8.15 4.23
CA SER A 166 0.28 6.69 4.08
C SER A 166 1.49 5.92 4.60
N ASP A 167 2.65 6.57 4.71
CA ASP A 167 3.88 5.96 5.20
C ASP A 167 4.01 6.02 6.73
N PHE A 168 3.23 6.85 7.41
CA PHE A 168 3.43 7.18 8.82
C PHE A 168 3.13 6.02 9.77
N GLU A 169 2.02 5.31 9.56
CA GLU A 169 1.56 4.20 10.44
C GLU A 169 1.58 2.83 9.74
N LYS A 170 2.52 2.60 8.82
CA LYS A 170 2.67 1.26 8.18
C LYS A 170 3.08 0.20 9.22
N PRO A 171 2.58 -1.06 9.12
CA PRO A 171 1.53 -1.57 8.22
C PRO A 171 0.09 -1.33 8.69
N ASP A 172 -0.85 -1.52 7.77
CA ASP A 172 -2.30 -1.41 7.97
C ASP A 172 -2.71 -0.06 8.60
N GLY A 173 -1.94 0.99 8.33
CA GLY A 173 -2.16 2.34 8.85
C GLY A 173 -3.26 3.10 8.15
N LEU A 174 -3.84 4.08 8.84
CA LEU A 174 -4.70 5.11 8.25
C LEU A 174 -4.38 6.44 8.92
N THR A 175 -3.72 7.33 8.18
CA THR A 175 -3.32 8.63 8.71
C THR A 175 -3.99 9.75 7.93
N LEU A 176 -4.57 10.72 8.65
CA LEU A 176 -5.18 11.91 8.09
C LEU A 176 -4.34 13.13 8.47
N ILE A 177 -4.01 13.96 7.48
CA ILE A 177 -3.35 15.27 7.68
C ILE A 177 -4.40 16.35 7.40
N ARG A 178 -4.73 17.13 8.44
CA ARG A 178 -5.60 18.32 8.39
C ARG A 178 -4.77 19.53 7.98
#